data_AF-A0A961CXZ2-F1
#
_entry.id   AF-A0A961CXZ2-F1
#
_cell.length_a   1.000
_cell.length_b   1.000
_cell.length_c   1.000
_cell.angle_alpha   90.00
_cell.angle_beta   90.00
_cell.angle_gamma   90.00
#
_symmetry.space_group_name_H-M   'P 1'
#
loop_
_entity.id
_entity.type
_entity.pdbx_description
1 polymer ?
#
loop_
_entity_poly.entity_id
_entity_poly.type
_entity_poly.pdbx_seq_one_letter_code
_entity_poly.pdbx_strand_id
1 'polypeptide(L)'
;MAHGTEPTEHDDAKQPHLRIVGEDEMPAAEPGGAEEVVVERSTRQGSDKRSDKQTAERKRGEPSTQDPLVAARERLAEADPEATYKSLLSLVRSDHSDILTTLEYNPAFSFHDPSCVKVEPEPSGLETVDLYSHAAFPDFDRILAEPFADPRYDHLFNSLRNLLFNENQNVALVTNHGQIIDIALVMGALLLSVCSEDRTFGVLEERVELDDLADRSNVLVSRMVATQAALGVPALQVLQIGGRTFLSIPQTASRRRAKLDAEVARANNLVVRHELDLQMAKGGQLLAMAASGSQDLSLAAGLMKKARKSWLKRRDEEPPEESTLHLQPLYDGTIKLMSSCDYVLPVAISLDPARPCCELGEMTKLHEPDDCHRVMDWIAHAHQEATGVPTVYHWHEDDLLTQVRALADSLRRQ
;
A
#
# COMPACT_ATOMS: atom_id res chain seq x y z
N MET A 1 17.69 27.69 -62.52
CA MET A 1 19.14 27.81 -62.20
C MET A 1 19.26 27.72 -60.71
N ALA A 2 19.83 26.62 -60.24
CA ALA A 2 20.09 26.33 -58.84
C ALA A 2 21.50 26.84 -58.49
N HIS A 3 21.64 27.41 -57.30
CA HIS A 3 22.92 27.43 -56.60
C HIS A 3 22.65 27.11 -55.14
N GLY A 4 23.19 25.96 -54.73
CA GLY A 4 23.16 25.48 -53.36
C GLY A 4 24.15 26.20 -52.47
N THR A 5 23.97 26.00 -51.17
CA THR A 5 24.93 26.34 -50.14
C THR A 5 24.93 25.18 -49.15
N GLU A 6 26.09 24.55 -48.99
CA GLU A 6 26.35 23.41 -48.12
C GLU A 6 26.37 23.82 -46.64
N PRO A 7 26.07 22.89 -45.70
CA PRO A 7 26.16 23.14 -44.27
C PRO A 7 27.51 22.71 -43.69
N THR A 8 27.97 23.47 -42.68
CA THR A 8 29.19 23.23 -41.89
C THR A 8 28.96 22.22 -40.76
N GLU A 9 29.88 21.25 -40.68
CA GLU A 9 30.10 20.31 -39.57
C GLU A 9 30.66 20.99 -38.31
N HIS A 10 30.24 20.56 -37.11
CA HIS A 10 31.14 20.06 -36.06
C HIS A 10 30.41 19.52 -34.80
N ASP A 11 30.88 18.32 -34.43
CA ASP A 11 31.11 17.71 -33.10
C ASP A 11 29.98 17.24 -32.18
N ASP A 12 29.73 15.94 -32.36
CA ASP A 12 29.34 14.91 -31.40
C ASP A 12 30.19 14.87 -30.11
N ALA A 13 29.52 14.68 -28.96
CA ALA A 13 30.10 13.99 -27.81
C ALA A 13 29.05 13.25 -26.95
N LYS A 14 29.01 11.93 -27.16
CA LYS A 14 28.91 10.85 -26.15
C LYS A 14 27.57 10.60 -25.44
N GLN A 15 26.74 9.77 -26.08
CA GLN A 15 25.94 8.73 -25.40
C GLN A 15 26.69 7.39 -25.45
N PRO A 16 26.77 6.59 -24.37
CA PRO A 16 27.23 5.21 -24.49
C PRO A 16 26.06 4.26 -24.76
N HIS A 17 26.00 3.77 -26.00
CA HIS A 17 25.24 2.59 -26.38
C HIS A 17 25.87 1.32 -25.79
N LEU A 18 25.09 0.52 -25.07
CA LEU A 18 25.45 -0.85 -24.69
C LEU A 18 25.20 -1.78 -25.89
N ARG A 19 26.29 -2.41 -26.36
CA ARG A 19 26.33 -3.31 -27.51
C ARG A 19 26.17 -4.75 -27.05
N ILE A 20 25.25 -5.46 -27.69
CA ILE A 20 25.08 -6.92 -27.64
C ILE A 20 26.19 -7.58 -28.48
N VAL A 21 26.82 -8.64 -27.96
CA VAL A 21 27.59 -9.63 -28.73
C VAL A 21 27.39 -11.02 -28.09
N GLY A 22 26.85 -11.97 -28.88
CA GLY A 22 26.76 -13.42 -28.57
C GLY A 22 28.12 -14.11 -28.66
N GLU A 23 28.37 -15.14 -27.84
CA GLU A 23 28.17 -16.58 -28.10
C GLU A 23 29.42 -17.29 -28.68
N ASP A 24 29.50 -18.58 -28.32
CA ASP A 24 30.53 -19.62 -28.56
C ASP A 24 31.73 -19.63 -27.59
N GLU A 25 32.09 -20.71 -26.89
CA GLU A 25 31.69 -22.13 -26.92
C GLU A 25 32.07 -22.78 -25.57
N MET A 26 31.34 -23.82 -25.16
CA MET A 26 31.60 -24.64 -23.96
C MET A 26 32.85 -25.54 -24.08
N PRO A 27 33.28 -26.20 -22.97
CA PRO A 27 32.91 -27.61 -22.88
C PRO A 27 32.42 -28.07 -21.49
N ALA A 28 31.64 -29.15 -21.53
CA ALA A 28 30.96 -29.82 -20.43
C ALA A 28 31.87 -30.70 -19.56
N ALA A 29 31.49 -30.89 -18.29
CA ALA A 29 31.59 -32.16 -17.54
C ALA A 29 30.79 -32.08 -16.22
N GLU A 30 29.82 -32.97 -16.04
CA GLU A 30 29.15 -33.27 -14.76
C GLU A 30 29.99 -34.27 -13.90
N PRO A 31 29.45 -34.93 -12.84
CA PRO A 31 29.35 -34.45 -11.47
C PRO A 31 30.08 -35.40 -10.48
N GLY A 32 30.40 -34.94 -9.27
CA GLY A 32 31.04 -35.79 -8.26
C GLY A 32 30.79 -35.30 -6.85
N GLY A 33 30.03 -36.07 -6.07
CA GLY A 33 29.87 -35.86 -4.64
C GLY A 33 31.09 -36.30 -3.85
N ALA A 34 31.18 -35.84 -2.60
CA ALA A 34 31.67 -36.62 -1.47
C ALA A 34 31.48 -35.83 -0.17
N GLU A 35 31.08 -36.59 0.84
CA GLU A 35 31.06 -36.34 2.26
C GLU A 35 32.34 -35.69 2.80
N GLU A 36 32.22 -34.81 3.81
CA GLU A 36 33.22 -34.66 4.87
C GLU A 36 32.50 -34.55 6.22
N VAL A 37 32.50 -35.63 7.01
CA VAL A 37 33.50 -36.03 8.02
C VAL A 37 33.13 -35.53 9.41
N VAL A 38 32.55 -36.49 10.14
CA VAL A 38 32.40 -36.54 11.60
C VAL A 38 33.78 -36.57 12.24
N VAL A 39 34.02 -35.70 13.23
CA VAL A 39 35.13 -35.85 14.17
C VAL A 39 34.56 -35.97 15.59
N GLU A 40 34.38 -37.20 16.04
CA GLU A 40 34.26 -37.55 17.45
C GLU A 40 35.66 -37.57 18.10
N ARG A 41 35.80 -36.91 19.25
CA ARG A 41 36.82 -37.27 20.25
C ARG A 41 36.23 -37.30 21.67
N SER A 42 35.79 -38.50 22.01
CA SER A 42 36.01 -39.26 23.24
C SER A 42 36.39 -38.53 24.55
N THR A 43 35.44 -38.64 25.48
CA THR A 43 35.49 -39.07 26.90
C THR A 43 36.45 -38.42 27.91
N ARG A 44 35.85 -37.91 29.00
CA ARG A 44 36.25 -38.23 30.38
C ARG A 44 35.02 -38.33 31.29
N GLN A 45 34.91 -39.49 31.94
CA GLN A 45 33.90 -39.85 32.94
C GLN A 45 34.12 -39.16 34.29
N GLY A 46 33.03 -38.96 35.03
CA GLY A 46 33.02 -38.56 36.44
C GLY A 46 31.63 -38.63 37.09
N SER A 47 31.15 -39.86 37.29
CA SER A 47 30.23 -40.39 38.33
C SER A 47 29.18 -39.51 39.06
N ASP A 48 27.94 -40.01 38.97
CA ASP A 48 26.92 -40.20 40.02
C ASP A 48 26.37 -39.02 40.86
N LYS A 49 25.06 -38.74 40.66
CA LYS A 49 24.02 -39.08 41.66
C LYS A 49 22.59 -39.01 41.08
N ARG A 50 21.84 -40.07 41.39
CA ARG A 50 20.43 -40.34 41.03
C ARG A 50 19.42 -39.55 41.90
N SER A 51 18.15 -39.65 41.48
CA SER A 51 16.85 -39.33 42.11
C SER A 51 16.51 -37.84 42.25
N ASP A 52 15.37 -37.31 41.81
CA ASP A 52 14.05 -37.93 41.70
C ASP A 52 13.22 -37.47 40.49
N LYS A 53 12.45 -38.45 39.99
CA LYS A 53 11.33 -38.30 39.08
C LYS A 53 10.23 -37.46 39.73
N GLN A 54 9.80 -36.40 39.05
CA GLN A 54 8.37 -36.08 38.96
C GLN A 54 8.10 -35.42 37.62
N THR A 55 7.81 -36.29 36.65
CA THR A 55 7.26 -35.96 35.35
C THR A 55 5.86 -35.43 35.56
N ALA A 56 5.71 -34.11 35.67
CA ALA A 56 4.42 -33.46 35.46
C ALA A 56 4.13 -33.54 33.96
N GLU A 57 3.33 -34.53 33.58
CA GLU A 57 2.69 -34.63 32.27
C GLU A 57 1.87 -33.36 32.01
N ARG A 58 2.53 -32.35 31.44
CA ARG A 58 1.84 -31.39 30.59
C ARG A 58 1.33 -32.19 29.42
N LYS A 59 0.03 -32.49 29.42
CA LYS A 59 -0.73 -32.85 28.22
C LYS A 59 -0.30 -31.91 27.10
N ARG A 60 0.60 -32.37 26.24
CA ARG A 60 0.73 -31.85 24.89
C ARG A 60 -0.62 -32.18 24.27
N GLY A 61 -1.50 -31.19 24.24
CA GLY A 61 -2.66 -31.24 23.35
C GLY A 61 -2.13 -31.60 21.98
N GLU A 62 -2.72 -32.62 21.39
CA GLU A 62 -2.51 -32.98 20.00
C GLU A 62 -2.63 -31.70 19.17
N PRO A 63 -1.73 -31.45 18.19
CA PRO A 63 -1.92 -30.33 17.28
C PRO A 63 -3.27 -30.54 16.61
N SER A 64 -4.23 -29.65 16.85
CA SER A 64 -5.52 -29.72 16.17
C SER A 64 -5.23 -29.65 14.67
N THR A 65 -5.54 -30.73 13.96
CA THR A 65 -5.46 -30.87 12.50
C THR A 65 -6.55 -30.07 11.79
N GLN A 66 -7.04 -28.99 12.41
CA GLN A 66 -8.00 -28.07 11.82
C GLN A 66 -7.24 -27.17 10.86
N ASP A 67 -7.75 -27.06 9.63
CA ASP A 67 -7.27 -26.13 8.62
C ASP A 67 -7.12 -24.72 9.23
N PRO A 68 -5.94 -24.07 9.15
CA PRO A 68 -5.72 -22.73 9.69
C PRO A 68 -6.78 -21.71 9.26
N LEU A 69 -7.34 -21.85 8.06
CA LEU A 69 -8.39 -20.97 7.56
C LEU A 69 -9.72 -21.21 8.27
N VAL A 70 -10.09 -22.47 8.52
CA VAL A 70 -11.32 -22.84 9.25
C VAL A 70 -11.24 -22.32 10.68
N ALA A 71 -10.12 -22.56 11.36
CA ALA A 71 -9.89 -22.05 12.70
C ALA A 71 -9.91 -20.50 12.75
N ALA A 72 -9.38 -19.82 11.73
CA ALA A 72 -9.44 -18.37 11.64
C ALA A 72 -10.89 -17.86 11.48
N ARG A 73 -11.71 -18.50 10.63
CA ARG A 73 -13.13 -18.13 10.47
C ARG A 73 -13.94 -18.36 11.74
N GLU A 74 -13.73 -19.50 12.40
CA GLU A 74 -14.35 -19.80 13.71
C GLU A 74 -13.95 -18.74 14.75
N ARG A 75 -12.66 -18.39 14.82
CA ARG A 75 -12.18 -17.35 15.74
C ARG A 75 -12.83 -16.00 15.49
N LEU A 76 -13.07 -15.62 14.24
CA LEU A 76 -13.76 -14.37 13.91
C LEU A 76 -15.24 -14.42 14.28
N ALA A 77 -15.92 -15.55 14.05
CA ALA A 77 -17.33 -15.74 14.39
C ALA A 77 -17.57 -15.72 15.91
N GLU A 78 -16.60 -16.16 16.71
CA GLU A 78 -16.66 -16.12 18.18
C GLU A 78 -16.32 -14.75 18.79
N ALA A 79 -15.75 -13.82 18.01
CA ALA A 79 -15.37 -12.51 18.51
C ALA A 79 -16.58 -11.61 18.74
N ASP A 80 -16.64 -10.94 19.90
CA ASP A 80 -17.68 -9.94 20.18
C ASP A 80 -17.55 -8.75 19.21
N PRO A 81 -18.58 -8.51 18.36
CA PRO A 81 -18.55 -7.41 17.39
C PRO A 81 -18.42 -6.03 18.03
N GLU A 82 -19.12 -5.76 19.14
CA GLU A 82 -19.13 -4.43 19.76
C GLU A 82 -17.78 -4.15 20.45
N ALA A 83 -17.22 -5.14 21.16
CA ALA A 83 -15.89 -5.00 21.76
C ALA A 83 -14.79 -4.85 20.69
N THR A 84 -14.90 -5.56 19.58
CA THR A 84 -13.97 -5.44 18.45
C THR A 84 -14.07 -4.05 17.82
N TYR A 85 -15.29 -3.56 17.56
CA TYR A 85 -15.54 -2.20 17.07
C TYR A 85 -14.91 -1.15 18.00
N LYS A 86 -15.14 -1.23 19.32
CA LYS A 86 -14.57 -0.28 20.30
C LYS A 86 -13.04 -0.29 20.27
N SER A 87 -12.44 -1.47 20.10
CA SER A 87 -10.98 -1.62 19.99
C SER A 87 -10.45 -0.98 18.70
N LEU A 88 -11.14 -1.16 17.58
CA LEU A 88 -10.80 -0.53 16.29
C LEU A 88 -10.93 0.99 16.35
N LEU A 89 -12.02 1.50 16.95
CA LEU A 89 -12.23 2.94 17.11
C LEU A 89 -11.10 3.60 17.92
N SER A 90 -10.56 2.89 18.92
CA SER A 90 -9.43 3.38 19.72
C SER A 90 -8.10 3.51 18.95
N LEU A 91 -8.00 2.92 17.76
CA LEU A 91 -6.84 3.03 16.87
C LEU A 91 -6.90 4.25 15.95
N VAL A 92 -8.10 4.82 15.74
CA VAL A 92 -8.30 5.98 14.87
C VAL A 92 -7.63 7.18 15.51
N ARG A 93 -6.73 7.84 14.78
CA ARG A 93 -6.06 9.06 15.25
C ARG A 93 -6.99 10.25 15.04
N SER A 94 -6.95 11.21 15.96
CA SER A 94 -7.80 12.40 16.00
C SER A 94 -7.46 13.48 14.96
N ASP A 95 -6.61 13.19 13.97
CA ASP A 95 -6.05 14.20 13.06
C ASP A 95 -6.44 13.94 11.60
N HIS A 96 -7.61 13.36 11.36
CA HIS A 96 -8.07 13.08 9.99
C HIS A 96 -9.20 14.03 9.67
N SER A 97 -8.95 14.84 8.63
CA SER A 97 -9.85 15.76 7.92
C SER A 97 -11.29 15.87 8.45
N ASP A 98 -11.81 17.09 8.54
CA ASP A 98 -13.19 17.42 8.96
C ASP A 98 -14.30 16.62 8.22
N ILE A 99 -13.94 15.90 7.16
CA ILE A 99 -14.76 15.03 6.31
C ILE A 99 -15.15 13.73 7.02
N LEU A 100 -14.21 13.11 7.76
CA LEU A 100 -14.47 11.82 8.41
C LEU A 100 -14.93 12.01 9.85
N THR A 101 -16.08 11.41 10.13
CA THR A 101 -16.68 11.39 11.47
C THR A 101 -16.76 9.96 11.97
N THR A 102 -16.83 9.80 13.28
CA THR A 102 -17.04 8.47 13.86
C THR A 102 -18.43 7.96 13.50
N LEU A 103 -18.50 6.77 12.89
CA LEU A 103 -19.74 6.05 12.65
C LEU A 103 -20.10 5.24 13.89
N GLU A 104 -21.25 5.48 14.50
CA GLU A 104 -21.69 4.71 15.67
C GLU A 104 -21.83 3.21 15.37
N TYR A 105 -21.51 2.37 16.36
CA TYR A 105 -21.72 0.93 16.25
C TYR A 105 -23.21 0.64 15.99
N ASN A 106 -23.46 -0.12 14.93
CA ASN A 106 -24.78 -0.60 14.57
C ASN A 106 -24.67 -2.05 14.07
N PRO A 107 -25.33 -3.02 14.72
CA PRO A 107 -25.28 -4.43 14.32
C PRO A 107 -25.96 -4.71 12.97
N ALA A 108 -26.76 -3.77 12.45
CA ALA A 108 -27.33 -3.88 11.11
C ALA A 108 -26.28 -3.71 10.00
N PHE A 109 -25.14 -3.08 10.30
CA PHE A 109 -24.03 -2.99 9.37
C PHE A 109 -23.19 -4.26 9.45
N SER A 110 -23.27 -5.10 8.41
CA SER A 110 -22.53 -6.37 8.33
C SER A 110 -21.02 -6.19 8.49
N PHE A 111 -20.46 -5.07 8.02
CA PHE A 111 -19.04 -4.76 8.14
C PHE A 111 -18.58 -4.43 9.58
N HIS A 112 -19.49 -4.25 10.54
CA HIS A 112 -19.14 -4.22 11.96
C HIS A 112 -18.92 -5.61 12.55
N ASP A 113 -19.40 -6.68 11.91
CA ASP A 113 -19.15 -8.06 12.30
C ASP A 113 -17.69 -8.46 11.97
N PRO A 114 -16.88 -8.94 12.95
CA PRO A 114 -15.50 -9.36 12.73
C PRO A 114 -15.31 -10.41 11.61
N SER A 115 -16.33 -11.23 11.34
CA SER A 115 -16.32 -12.23 10.27
C SER A 115 -16.45 -11.62 8.87
N CYS A 116 -16.99 -10.40 8.74
CA CYS A 116 -17.04 -9.67 7.48
C CYS A 116 -15.66 -9.09 7.17
N VAL A 117 -14.88 -9.80 6.34
CA VAL A 117 -13.53 -9.38 5.92
C VAL A 117 -13.51 -8.65 4.58
N LYS A 118 -14.61 -8.72 3.83
CA LYS A 118 -14.79 -8.08 2.54
C LYS A 118 -16.21 -7.56 2.39
N VAL A 119 -16.36 -6.49 1.61
CA VAL A 119 -17.64 -5.92 1.22
C VAL A 119 -17.68 -5.89 -0.31
N GLU A 120 -18.74 -6.43 -0.90
CA GLU A 120 -18.91 -6.52 -2.35
C GLU A 120 -19.30 -5.16 -2.95
N PRO A 121 -18.98 -4.89 -4.23
CA PRO A 121 -19.37 -3.66 -4.90
C PRO A 121 -20.90 -3.47 -4.93
N GLU A 122 -21.33 -2.23 -4.86
CA GLU A 122 -22.72 -1.79 -5.05
C GLU A 122 -22.72 -0.46 -5.83
N PRO A 123 -22.49 -0.52 -7.16
CA PRO A 123 -22.43 0.68 -8.00
C PRO A 123 -23.72 1.49 -7.96
N SER A 124 -23.59 2.82 -8.01
CA SER A 124 -24.71 3.77 -7.93
C SER A 124 -24.62 4.93 -8.93
N GLY A 125 -23.87 4.74 -10.01
CA GLY A 125 -23.64 5.73 -11.07
C GLY A 125 -22.42 6.63 -10.84
N LEU A 126 -21.91 7.20 -11.93
CA LEU A 126 -20.74 8.08 -11.89
C LEU A 126 -21.05 9.42 -11.24
N GLU A 127 -22.30 9.89 -11.30
CA GLU A 127 -22.74 11.12 -10.64
C GLU A 127 -22.59 11.01 -9.11
N THR A 128 -22.76 9.81 -8.55
CA THR A 128 -22.55 9.57 -7.12
C THR A 128 -21.07 9.57 -6.76
N VAL A 129 -20.21 9.01 -7.62
CA VAL A 129 -18.74 9.08 -7.47
C VAL A 129 -18.28 10.54 -7.50
N ASP A 130 -18.76 11.28 -8.49
CA ASP A 130 -18.48 12.71 -8.68
C ASP A 130 -18.89 13.53 -7.46
N LEU A 131 -20.13 13.37 -6.99
CA LEU A 131 -20.67 14.07 -5.82
C LEU A 131 -19.83 13.84 -4.57
N TYR A 132 -19.50 12.58 -4.25
CA TYR A 132 -18.72 12.27 -3.05
C TYR A 132 -17.27 12.74 -3.14
N SER A 133 -16.68 12.70 -4.33
CA SER A 133 -15.31 13.16 -4.56
C SER A 133 -15.19 14.67 -4.32
N HIS A 134 -16.11 15.45 -4.89
CA HIS A 134 -16.19 16.90 -4.70
C HIS A 134 -16.53 17.32 -3.27
N ALA A 135 -17.44 16.59 -2.62
CA ALA A 135 -17.81 16.88 -1.25
C ALA A 135 -16.70 16.53 -0.25
N ALA A 136 -15.89 15.50 -0.54
CA ALA A 136 -14.71 15.18 0.25
C ALA A 136 -13.55 16.15 -0.02
N PHE A 137 -13.31 16.55 -1.27
CA PHE A 137 -12.18 17.41 -1.59
C PHE A 137 -12.58 18.50 -2.59
N PRO A 138 -12.75 19.77 -2.17
CA PRO A 138 -13.21 20.84 -3.05
C PRO A 138 -12.34 21.10 -4.29
N ASP A 139 -11.04 20.82 -4.19
CA ASP A 139 -10.06 20.96 -5.27
C ASP A 139 -9.95 19.70 -6.15
N PHE A 140 -10.89 18.75 -6.01
CA PHE A 140 -10.86 17.45 -6.67
C PHE A 140 -10.68 17.54 -8.19
N ASP A 141 -11.43 18.39 -8.88
CA ASP A 141 -11.30 18.55 -10.33
C ASP A 141 -9.86 18.88 -10.72
N ARG A 142 -9.34 19.99 -10.21
CA ARG A 142 -8.01 20.51 -10.57
C ARG A 142 -6.88 19.56 -10.19
N ILE A 143 -6.99 18.90 -9.05
CA ILE A 143 -5.87 18.13 -8.46
C ILE A 143 -5.94 16.66 -8.81
N LEU A 144 -7.11 16.07 -9.02
CA LEU A 144 -7.28 14.63 -9.25
C LEU A 144 -7.97 14.34 -10.57
N ALA A 145 -9.14 14.91 -10.86
CA ALA A 145 -9.89 14.56 -12.07
C ALA A 145 -9.15 14.98 -13.34
N GLU A 146 -8.63 16.22 -13.39
CA GLU A 146 -7.89 16.77 -14.53
C GLU A 146 -6.63 15.96 -14.86
N PRO A 147 -5.73 15.61 -13.91
CA PRO A 147 -4.60 14.72 -14.20
C PRO A 147 -4.99 13.36 -14.76
N PHE A 148 -6.07 12.75 -14.24
CA PHE A 148 -6.58 11.48 -14.75
C PHE A 148 -7.29 11.61 -16.11
N ALA A 149 -7.84 12.78 -16.44
CA ALA A 149 -8.48 13.06 -17.71
C ALA A 149 -7.49 13.57 -18.79
N ASP A 150 -6.24 13.88 -18.42
CA ASP A 150 -5.26 14.44 -19.34
C ASP A 150 -4.97 13.48 -20.51
N PRO A 151 -5.17 13.91 -21.77
CA PRO A 151 -4.96 13.07 -22.95
C PRO A 151 -3.54 12.50 -23.07
N ARG A 152 -2.54 13.11 -22.41
CA ARG A 152 -1.18 12.56 -22.34
C ARG A 152 -1.15 11.16 -21.73
N TYR A 153 -2.10 10.83 -20.86
CA TYR A 153 -2.25 9.52 -20.23
C TYR A 153 -3.26 8.59 -20.92
N ASP A 154 -3.77 8.92 -22.11
CA ASP A 154 -4.69 8.03 -22.83
C ASP A 154 -4.07 6.66 -23.11
N HIS A 155 -2.78 6.63 -23.43
CA HIS A 155 -2.03 5.38 -23.62
C HIS A 155 -2.01 4.52 -22.34
N LEU A 156 -1.94 5.15 -21.17
CA LEU A 156 -1.93 4.49 -19.88
C LEU A 156 -3.26 3.81 -19.59
N PHE A 157 -4.38 4.53 -19.78
CA PHE A 157 -5.70 3.95 -19.56
C PHE A 157 -6.08 2.92 -20.63
N ASN A 158 -5.61 3.07 -21.87
CA ASN A 158 -5.70 2.03 -22.88
C ASN A 158 -4.96 0.75 -22.45
N SER A 159 -3.74 0.88 -21.93
CA SER A 159 -2.99 -0.25 -21.38
C SER A 159 -3.70 -0.87 -20.17
N LEU A 160 -4.17 -0.06 -19.22
CA LEU A 160 -4.92 -0.55 -18.06
C LEU A 160 -6.14 -1.38 -18.51
N ARG A 161 -6.93 -0.83 -19.44
CA ARG A 161 -8.12 -1.51 -19.96
C ARG A 161 -7.76 -2.81 -20.69
N ASN A 162 -6.71 -2.82 -21.52
CA ASN A 162 -6.27 -4.04 -22.18
C ASN A 162 -5.79 -5.10 -21.18
N LEU A 163 -4.98 -4.72 -20.19
CA LEU A 163 -4.50 -5.62 -19.15
C LEU A 163 -5.65 -6.27 -18.40
N LEU A 164 -6.62 -5.47 -17.94
CA LEU A 164 -7.74 -5.95 -17.14
C LEU A 164 -8.75 -6.79 -17.96
N PHE A 165 -9.13 -6.32 -19.15
CA PHE A 165 -10.26 -6.90 -19.90
C PHE A 165 -9.85 -7.90 -20.97
N ASN A 166 -8.69 -7.71 -21.61
CA ASN A 166 -8.28 -8.50 -22.78
C ASN A 166 -7.19 -9.52 -22.43
N GLU A 167 -6.22 -9.14 -21.59
CA GLU A 167 -5.08 -9.98 -21.23
C GLU A 167 -5.29 -10.74 -19.90
N ASN A 168 -6.36 -10.41 -19.18
CA ASN A 168 -6.69 -10.97 -17.87
C ASN A 168 -5.54 -10.86 -16.85
N GLN A 169 -4.74 -9.80 -16.95
CA GLN A 169 -3.61 -9.48 -16.08
C GLN A 169 -4.08 -8.64 -14.89
N ASN A 170 -3.45 -8.84 -13.75
CA ASN A 170 -3.75 -8.08 -12.55
C ASN A 170 -2.90 -6.81 -12.49
N VAL A 171 -3.50 -5.70 -12.05
CA VAL A 171 -2.83 -4.39 -11.94
C VAL A 171 -2.98 -3.86 -10.52
N ALA A 172 -1.89 -3.43 -9.89
CA ALA A 172 -1.95 -2.71 -8.62
C ALA A 172 -1.96 -1.20 -8.86
N LEU A 173 -2.91 -0.48 -8.28
CA LEU A 173 -2.90 0.97 -8.18
C LEU A 173 -2.31 1.36 -6.82
N VAL A 174 -1.09 1.90 -6.83
CA VAL A 174 -0.29 2.09 -5.62
C VAL A 174 -0.09 3.56 -5.33
N THR A 175 -0.40 3.97 -4.11
CA THR A 175 -0.26 5.35 -3.62
C THR A 175 0.67 5.44 -2.41
N ASN A 176 1.23 6.63 -2.16
CA ASN A 176 1.65 6.99 -0.80
C ASN A 176 0.42 7.14 0.12
N HIS A 177 0.65 7.28 1.43
CA HIS A 177 -0.42 7.25 2.43
C HIS A 177 -0.38 8.46 3.37
N GLY A 178 -0.78 9.62 2.87
CA GLY A 178 -0.87 10.85 3.67
C GLY A 178 -2.11 10.84 4.57
N GLN A 179 -3.30 10.67 3.98
CA GLN A 179 -4.57 10.61 4.68
C GLN A 179 -5.29 9.28 4.42
N ILE A 180 -6.30 9.00 5.25
CA ILE A 180 -7.12 7.79 5.14
C ILE A 180 -8.03 7.79 3.90
N ILE A 181 -8.33 8.98 3.34
CA ILE A 181 -9.20 9.14 2.17
C ILE A 181 -8.45 9.10 0.83
N ASP A 182 -7.11 9.14 0.82
CA ASP A 182 -6.29 9.27 -0.39
C ASP A 182 -6.68 8.25 -1.47
N ILE A 183 -6.67 6.96 -1.11
CA ILE A 183 -6.97 5.88 -2.06
C ILE A 183 -8.41 5.93 -2.57
N ALA A 184 -9.35 6.44 -1.77
CA ALA A 184 -10.75 6.58 -2.18
C ALA A 184 -10.91 7.66 -3.26
N LEU A 185 -10.21 8.80 -3.11
CA LEU A 185 -10.23 9.89 -4.09
C LEU A 185 -9.49 9.52 -5.36
N VAL A 186 -8.33 8.85 -5.25
CA VAL A 186 -7.60 8.33 -6.42
C VAL A 186 -8.45 7.33 -7.20
N MET A 187 -9.16 6.43 -6.49
CA MET A 187 -10.13 5.53 -7.13
C MET A 187 -11.27 6.30 -7.77
N GLY A 188 -11.84 7.32 -7.12
CA GLY A 188 -12.88 8.17 -7.71
C GLY A 188 -12.44 8.81 -9.02
N ALA A 189 -11.24 9.39 -9.06
CA ALA A 189 -10.68 10.00 -10.26
C ALA A 189 -10.42 8.99 -11.38
N LEU A 190 -9.93 7.79 -11.03
CA LEU A 190 -9.76 6.69 -11.98
C LEU A 190 -11.10 6.28 -12.59
N LEU A 191 -12.14 6.09 -11.77
CA LEU A 191 -13.46 5.67 -12.22
C LEU A 191 -14.08 6.72 -13.15
N LEU A 192 -14.05 7.99 -12.75
CA LEU A 192 -14.57 9.10 -13.56
C LEU A 192 -13.82 9.22 -14.90
N SER A 193 -12.50 9.00 -14.92
CA SER A 193 -11.75 9.05 -16.16
C SER A 193 -12.01 7.84 -17.06
N VAL A 194 -11.93 6.62 -16.52
CA VAL A 194 -12.03 5.37 -17.30
C VAL A 194 -13.45 5.13 -17.80
N CYS A 195 -14.46 5.45 -17.00
CA CYS A 195 -15.86 5.24 -17.32
C CYS A 195 -16.55 6.49 -17.90
N SER A 196 -15.81 7.56 -18.16
CA SER A 196 -16.37 8.77 -18.80
C SER A 196 -17.09 8.42 -20.10
N GLU A 197 -18.26 9.02 -20.33
CA GLU A 197 -19.01 8.84 -21.57
C GLU A 197 -18.21 9.28 -22.81
N ASP A 198 -17.28 10.22 -22.64
CA ASP A 198 -16.43 10.73 -23.72
C ASP A 198 -15.18 9.87 -23.95
N ARG A 199 -14.87 8.91 -23.05
CA ARG A 199 -13.72 8.04 -23.19
C ARG A 199 -14.11 6.74 -23.90
N THR A 200 -13.38 6.45 -24.96
CA THR A 200 -13.52 5.21 -25.74
C THR A 200 -12.18 4.53 -25.92
N PHE A 201 -12.19 3.20 -26.01
CA PHE A 201 -11.00 2.37 -26.08
C PHE A 201 -10.95 1.57 -27.39
N GLY A 202 -9.75 1.52 -27.98
CA GLY A 202 -9.49 0.77 -29.21
C GLY A 202 -10.22 1.32 -30.45
N VAL A 203 -10.09 0.60 -31.56
CA VAL A 203 -10.65 1.01 -32.87
C VAL A 203 -12.16 0.87 -32.92
N LEU A 204 -12.75 0.06 -32.04
CA LEU A 204 -14.19 -0.18 -31.96
C LEU A 204 -14.92 0.79 -31.03
N GLU A 205 -14.20 1.79 -30.50
CA GLU A 205 -14.74 2.82 -29.60
C GLU A 205 -15.47 2.22 -28.38
N GLU A 206 -14.90 1.15 -27.82
CA GLU A 206 -15.50 0.42 -26.70
C GLU A 206 -15.51 1.29 -25.44
N ARG A 207 -16.57 1.18 -24.64
CA ARG A 207 -16.69 1.88 -23.36
C ARG A 207 -16.52 0.89 -22.21
N VAL A 208 -16.11 1.41 -21.06
CA VAL A 208 -16.04 0.65 -19.81
C VAL A 208 -17.13 1.16 -18.90
N GLU A 209 -18.11 0.31 -18.60
CA GLU A 209 -19.18 0.65 -17.67
C GLU A 209 -18.67 0.58 -16.22
N LEU A 210 -19.27 1.38 -15.33
CA LEU A 210 -18.91 1.40 -13.91
C LEU A 210 -19.08 0.02 -13.28
N ASP A 211 -20.15 -0.70 -13.62
CA ASP A 211 -20.43 -2.04 -13.08
C ASP A 211 -19.30 -3.02 -13.40
N ASP A 212 -18.82 -3.01 -14.65
CA ASP A 212 -17.74 -3.89 -15.11
C ASP A 212 -16.41 -3.58 -14.41
N LEU A 213 -16.11 -2.30 -14.22
CA LEU A 213 -14.87 -1.88 -13.57
C LEU A 213 -14.93 -2.08 -12.06
N ALA A 214 -16.07 -1.83 -11.41
CA ALA A 214 -16.27 -2.02 -9.98
C ALA A 214 -16.14 -3.51 -9.59
N ASP A 215 -16.64 -4.43 -10.42
CA ASP A 215 -16.49 -5.87 -10.19
C ASP A 215 -15.04 -6.35 -10.21
N ARG A 216 -14.18 -5.67 -10.97
CA ARG A 216 -12.75 -5.92 -11.11
C ARG A 216 -11.91 -5.11 -10.13
N SER A 217 -12.47 -4.07 -9.53
CA SER A 217 -11.77 -3.16 -8.63
C SER A 217 -11.80 -3.68 -7.20
N ASN A 218 -10.63 -3.75 -6.57
CA ASN A 218 -10.45 -4.23 -5.22
C ASN A 218 -9.67 -3.18 -4.44
N VAL A 219 -10.17 -2.78 -3.27
CA VAL A 219 -9.55 -1.75 -2.44
C VAL A 219 -9.13 -2.37 -1.11
N LEU A 220 -7.84 -2.36 -0.81
CA LEU A 220 -7.32 -2.86 0.46
C LEU A 220 -7.15 -1.71 1.46
N VAL A 221 -7.97 -1.71 2.51
CA VAL A 221 -7.94 -0.69 3.57
C VAL A 221 -7.79 -1.30 4.95
N SER A 222 -7.51 -0.42 5.92
CA SER A 222 -7.62 -0.79 7.32
C SER A 222 -9.09 -1.01 7.70
N ARG A 223 -9.35 -2.04 8.51
CA ARG A 223 -10.65 -2.28 9.16
C ARG A 223 -11.12 -1.09 10.01
N MET A 224 -10.23 -0.17 10.40
CA MET A 224 -10.62 1.09 11.05
C MET A 224 -11.60 1.91 10.20
N VAL A 225 -11.56 1.80 8.87
CA VAL A 225 -12.52 2.49 7.97
C VAL A 225 -13.96 2.09 8.27
N ALA A 226 -14.20 0.86 8.76
CA ALA A 226 -15.53 0.42 9.18
C ALA A 226 -16.10 1.24 10.35
N THR A 227 -15.28 1.99 11.07
CA THR A 227 -15.70 2.86 12.18
C THR A 227 -15.93 4.32 11.76
N GLN A 228 -15.82 4.61 10.47
CA GLN A 228 -15.83 5.98 9.94
C GLN A 228 -17.04 6.20 9.03
N ALA A 229 -17.54 7.41 9.02
CA ALA A 229 -18.54 7.93 8.08
C ALA A 229 -17.95 9.12 7.34
N ALA A 230 -18.15 9.16 6.02
CA ALA A 230 -17.88 10.31 5.17
C ALA A 230 -19.21 10.98 4.84
N LEU A 231 -19.34 12.28 5.13
CA LEU A 231 -20.55 13.05 4.75
C LEU A 231 -21.86 12.48 5.34
N GLY A 232 -21.77 11.84 6.52
CA GLY A 232 -22.91 11.17 7.17
C GLY A 232 -23.27 9.78 6.61
N VAL A 233 -22.52 9.30 5.61
CA VAL A 233 -22.66 7.96 5.02
C VAL A 233 -21.52 7.06 5.53
N PRO A 234 -21.78 5.80 5.91
CA PRO A 234 -20.71 4.85 6.22
C PRO A 234 -19.62 4.81 5.14
N ALA A 235 -18.35 4.99 5.52
CA ALA A 235 -17.26 5.10 4.57
C ALA A 235 -17.12 3.87 3.65
N LEU A 236 -17.47 2.69 4.15
CA LEU A 236 -17.50 1.47 3.35
C LEU A 236 -18.57 1.49 2.26
N GLN A 237 -19.74 2.10 2.51
CA GLN A 237 -20.77 2.23 1.48
C GLN A 237 -20.35 3.19 0.36
N VAL A 238 -19.55 4.22 0.69
CA VAL A 238 -18.95 5.09 -0.34
C VAL A 238 -17.95 4.31 -1.20
N LEU A 239 -17.10 3.48 -0.58
CA LEU A 239 -16.13 2.66 -1.32
C LEU A 239 -16.78 1.57 -2.19
N GLN A 240 -17.92 1.01 -1.76
CA GLN A 240 -18.65 -0.02 -2.51
C GLN A 240 -19.08 0.45 -3.91
N ILE A 241 -19.24 1.76 -4.13
CA ILE A 241 -19.63 2.31 -5.43
C ILE A 241 -18.59 1.99 -6.50
N GLY A 242 -17.31 2.01 -6.10
CA GLY A 242 -16.17 1.90 -7.00
C GLY A 242 -15.47 0.55 -6.97
N GLY A 243 -15.73 -0.30 -5.97
CA GLY A 243 -15.10 -1.61 -5.91
C GLY A 243 -15.28 -2.38 -4.61
N ARG A 244 -14.77 -3.60 -4.64
CA ARG A 244 -14.77 -4.55 -3.54
C ARG A 244 -13.77 -4.14 -2.48
N THR A 245 -14.22 -3.96 -1.24
CA THR A 245 -13.35 -3.48 -0.18
C THR A 245 -12.91 -4.61 0.74
N PHE A 246 -11.60 -4.80 0.91
CA PHE A 246 -10.99 -5.77 1.82
C PHE A 246 -10.50 -5.09 3.10
N LEU A 247 -10.84 -5.67 4.25
CA LEU A 247 -10.69 -5.04 5.57
C LEU A 247 -9.59 -5.70 6.40
N SER A 248 -8.35 -5.22 6.24
CA SER A 248 -7.18 -5.72 6.98
C SER A 248 -6.99 -5.00 8.33
N ILE A 249 -6.46 -5.70 9.33
CA ILE A 249 -6.07 -5.11 10.60
C ILE A 249 -4.56 -4.82 10.59
N PRO A 250 -4.13 -3.55 10.72
CA PRO A 250 -2.72 -3.20 10.69
C PRO A 250 -1.97 -3.84 11.88
N GLN A 251 -0.77 -4.37 11.63
CA GLN A 251 0.05 -5.03 12.65
C GLN A 251 1.06 -4.11 13.35
N THR A 252 0.97 -2.80 13.12
CA THR A 252 1.96 -1.82 13.61
C THR A 252 2.01 -1.72 15.13
N ALA A 253 3.09 -1.11 15.66
CA ALA A 253 3.36 -0.97 17.09
C ALA A 253 2.23 -0.26 17.90
N SER A 254 1.27 0.39 17.24
CA SER A 254 0.04 0.93 17.84
C SER A 254 -0.89 -0.15 18.41
N ARG A 255 -0.78 -1.41 17.95
CA ARG A 255 -1.57 -2.56 18.45
C ARG A 255 -1.45 -2.76 19.96
N ARG A 256 -0.27 -2.48 20.54
CA ARG A 256 -0.04 -2.63 21.99
C ARG A 256 -0.88 -1.65 22.84
N ARG A 257 -1.39 -0.56 22.25
CA ARG A 257 -2.19 0.45 22.97
C ARG A 257 -3.70 0.23 22.88
N ALA A 258 -4.19 -0.44 21.84
CA ALA A 258 -5.63 -0.53 21.54
C ALA A 258 -6.38 -1.74 22.13
N LYS A 259 -5.70 -2.61 22.91
CA LYS A 259 -6.27 -3.86 23.46
C LYS A 259 -6.94 -4.79 22.44
N LEU A 260 -6.74 -4.56 21.14
CA LEU A 260 -7.23 -5.44 20.09
C LEU A 260 -6.59 -6.82 20.23
N ASP A 261 -7.41 -7.86 20.26
CA ASP A 261 -6.94 -9.22 20.40
C ASP A 261 -6.03 -9.59 19.20
N ALA A 262 -4.80 -10.00 19.52
CA ALA A 262 -3.81 -10.41 18.55
C ALA A 262 -4.24 -11.67 17.77
N GLU A 263 -5.08 -12.52 18.35
CA GLU A 263 -5.66 -13.67 17.64
C GLU A 263 -6.71 -13.25 16.62
N VAL A 264 -7.61 -12.34 16.99
CA VAL A 264 -8.60 -11.76 16.07
C VAL A 264 -7.91 -11.03 14.90
N ALA A 265 -6.88 -10.23 15.19
CA ALA A 265 -6.11 -9.54 14.16
C ALA A 265 -5.40 -10.51 13.19
N ARG A 266 -4.81 -11.59 13.72
CA ARG A 266 -4.16 -12.63 12.88
C ARG A 266 -5.20 -13.39 12.05
N ALA A 267 -6.32 -13.78 12.65
CA ALA A 267 -7.40 -14.49 11.97
C ALA A 267 -8.00 -13.63 10.84
N ASN A 268 -8.31 -12.36 11.11
CA ASN A 268 -8.81 -11.42 10.10
C ASN A 268 -7.85 -11.31 8.91
N ASN A 269 -6.56 -11.03 9.16
CA ASN A 269 -5.60 -10.87 8.07
C ASN A 269 -5.40 -12.16 7.28
N LEU A 270 -5.46 -13.34 7.92
CA LEU A 270 -5.39 -14.62 7.23
C LEU A 270 -6.58 -14.81 6.28
N VAL A 271 -7.80 -14.56 6.75
CA VAL A 271 -9.02 -14.70 5.94
C VAL A 271 -9.08 -13.64 4.83
N VAL A 272 -8.71 -12.38 5.12
CA VAL A 272 -8.59 -11.30 4.11
C VAL A 272 -7.65 -11.72 3.00
N ARG A 273 -6.45 -12.23 3.34
CA ARG A 273 -5.47 -12.65 2.34
C ARG A 273 -5.98 -13.79 1.49
N HIS A 274 -6.59 -14.80 2.11
CA HIS A 274 -7.19 -15.90 1.36
C HIS A 274 -8.28 -15.43 0.39
N GLU A 275 -9.21 -14.57 0.83
CA GLU A 275 -10.28 -14.04 -0.01
C GLU A 275 -9.74 -13.16 -1.15
N LEU A 276 -8.71 -12.36 -0.86
CA LEU A 276 -8.06 -11.54 -1.89
C LEU A 276 -7.33 -12.42 -2.90
N ASP A 277 -6.58 -13.44 -2.46
CA ASP A 277 -5.88 -14.37 -3.36
C ASP A 277 -6.87 -15.10 -4.29
N LEU A 278 -8.03 -15.53 -3.77
CA LEU A 278 -9.11 -16.10 -4.58
C LEU A 278 -9.64 -15.13 -5.63
N GLN A 279 -9.74 -13.84 -5.28
CA GLN A 279 -10.20 -12.82 -6.21
C GLN A 279 -9.14 -12.52 -7.28
N MET A 280 -7.89 -12.31 -6.89
CA MET A 280 -6.76 -12.07 -7.80
C MET A 280 -6.53 -13.26 -8.74
N ALA A 281 -6.78 -14.49 -8.29
CA ALA A 281 -6.67 -15.70 -9.12
C ALA A 281 -7.68 -15.76 -10.28
N LYS A 282 -8.74 -14.93 -10.27
CA LYS A 282 -9.64 -14.78 -11.43
C LYS A 282 -8.94 -14.11 -12.62
N GLY A 283 -7.89 -13.34 -12.35
CA GLY A 283 -7.22 -12.48 -13.32
C GLY A 283 -8.05 -11.24 -13.65
N GLY A 284 -7.42 -10.30 -14.36
CA GLY A 284 -8.08 -9.07 -14.81
C GLY A 284 -8.61 -8.20 -13.67
N GLN A 285 -7.92 -8.23 -12.52
CA GLN A 285 -8.29 -7.50 -11.31
C GLN A 285 -7.42 -6.26 -11.12
N LEU A 286 -8.04 -5.17 -10.68
CA LEU A 286 -7.36 -3.98 -10.17
C LEU A 286 -7.29 -4.08 -8.63
N LEU A 287 -6.11 -3.89 -8.04
CA LEU A 287 -5.90 -3.80 -6.60
C LEU A 287 -5.38 -2.41 -6.21
N ALA A 288 -6.25 -1.60 -5.63
CA ALA A 288 -5.94 -0.28 -5.11
C ALA A 288 -5.49 -0.35 -3.65
N MET A 289 -4.30 0.20 -3.37
CA MET A 289 -3.76 0.23 -2.01
C MET A 289 -2.76 1.36 -1.76
N ALA A 290 -2.69 1.75 -0.50
CA ALA A 290 -1.57 2.48 0.08
C ALA A 290 -0.51 1.47 0.54
N ALA A 291 0.59 1.32 -0.21
CA ALA A 291 1.47 0.15 -0.04
C ALA A 291 2.24 0.12 1.28
N SER A 292 2.52 1.28 1.87
CA SER A 292 3.14 1.39 3.19
C SER A 292 2.30 0.78 4.33
N GLY A 293 1.01 0.52 4.12
CA GLY A 293 0.12 -0.14 5.08
C GLY A 293 -0.13 0.67 6.37
N SER A 294 0.42 1.87 6.45
CA SER A 294 0.24 2.83 7.54
C SER A 294 0.61 4.23 7.08
N GLN A 295 0.09 5.23 7.78
CA GLN A 295 0.28 6.62 7.37
C GLN A 295 1.74 7.03 7.36
N ASP A 296 2.07 7.83 6.35
CA ASP A 296 3.37 8.44 6.19
C ASP A 296 3.65 9.40 7.36
N LEU A 297 4.91 9.42 7.77
CA LEU A 297 5.31 10.17 8.94
C LEU A 297 5.81 11.54 8.52
N SER A 298 5.03 12.57 8.82
CA SER A 298 5.56 13.94 8.86
C SER A 298 6.38 14.09 10.14
N LEU A 299 7.71 14.25 10.04
CA LEU A 299 8.57 14.46 11.21
C LEU A 299 8.33 15.82 11.91
N ALA A 300 7.47 16.66 11.32
CA ALA A 300 6.90 17.82 11.99
C ALA A 300 5.82 17.46 13.04
N ALA A 301 5.39 16.20 13.17
CA ALA A 301 4.30 15.81 14.07
C ALA A 301 4.77 15.50 15.51
N GLY A 302 4.48 16.44 16.42
CA GLY A 302 4.32 16.17 17.86
C GLY A 302 5.55 16.25 18.74
N LEU A 303 6.35 15.17 18.80
CA LEU A 303 7.44 15.03 19.78
C LEU A 303 8.67 15.86 19.38
N MET A 304 9.05 15.81 18.10
CA MET A 304 10.15 16.60 17.54
C MET A 304 9.78 18.07 17.42
N LYS A 305 8.54 18.42 17.06
CA LYS A 305 8.06 19.82 17.06
C LYS A 305 8.17 20.44 18.46
N LYS A 306 7.82 19.71 19.53
CA LYS A 306 7.94 20.19 20.91
C LYS A 306 9.40 20.31 21.37
N ALA A 307 10.25 19.33 21.06
CA ALA A 307 11.67 19.37 21.40
C ALA A 307 12.41 20.49 20.65
N ARG A 308 12.20 20.59 19.33
CA ARG A 308 12.79 21.60 18.44
C ARG A 308 12.28 23.00 18.77
N LYS A 309 10.97 23.18 19.02
CA LYS A 309 10.40 24.48 19.46
C LYS A 309 10.91 24.92 20.84
N SER A 310 11.13 23.97 21.76
CA SER A 310 11.72 24.27 23.08
C SER A 310 13.21 24.59 23.01
N TRP A 311 13.93 24.04 22.04
CA TRP A 311 15.35 24.28 21.79
C TRP A 311 15.59 25.60 21.03
N LEU A 312 14.83 25.87 19.97
CA LEU A 312 14.88 27.12 19.20
C LEU A 312 14.52 28.35 20.05
N LYS A 313 13.54 28.20 20.96
CA LYS A 313 13.20 29.23 21.95
C LYS A 313 14.35 29.55 22.92
N ARG A 314 15.35 28.67 23.06
CA ARG A 314 16.56 28.94 23.86
C ARG A 314 17.66 29.65 23.05
N ARG A 315 17.55 29.69 21.72
CA ARG A 315 18.57 30.25 20.81
C ARG A 315 18.14 31.48 20.04
N ASP A 316 16.88 31.89 20.16
CA ASP A 316 16.31 33.03 19.41
C ASP A 316 16.45 32.86 17.88
N GLU A 317 16.45 31.61 17.43
CA GLU A 317 16.53 31.21 16.03
C GLU A 317 15.15 30.76 15.55
N GLU A 318 14.74 31.17 14.35
CA GLU A 318 13.55 30.63 13.69
C GLU A 318 13.82 29.21 13.16
N PRO A 319 12.88 28.27 13.29
CA PRO A 319 13.06 26.92 12.76
C PRO A 319 13.26 26.95 11.25
N PRO A 320 14.16 26.12 10.68
CA PRO A 320 14.06 25.77 9.27
C PRO A 320 12.69 25.12 9.02
N GLU A 321 11.89 25.71 8.13
CA GLU A 321 10.49 25.35 7.87
C GLU A 321 10.29 24.02 7.14
N GLU A 322 11.36 23.36 6.68
CA GLU A 322 11.21 22.21 5.79
C GLU A 322 10.69 20.99 6.55
N SER A 323 9.37 20.83 6.55
CA SER A 323 8.70 19.58 6.85
C SER A 323 9.20 18.53 5.86
N THR A 324 9.68 17.40 6.37
CA THR A 324 10.01 16.23 5.54
C THR A 324 8.88 15.21 5.65
N LEU A 325 8.55 14.57 4.53
CA LEU A 325 7.61 13.45 4.48
C LEU A 325 8.40 12.14 4.42
N HIS A 326 8.04 11.17 5.25
CA HIS A 326 8.70 9.87 5.27
C HIS A 326 7.70 8.76 4.95
N LEU A 327 7.89 8.14 3.79
CA LEU A 327 7.12 6.98 3.35
C LEU A 327 7.65 5.73 4.08
N GLN A 328 6.77 4.97 4.70
CA GLN A 328 7.18 3.78 5.45
C GLN A 328 7.59 2.62 4.53
N PRO A 329 8.48 1.71 4.99
CA PRO A 329 8.94 0.59 4.20
C PRO A 329 7.82 -0.37 3.82
N LEU A 330 8.02 -1.05 2.71
CA LEU A 330 7.19 -2.19 2.33
C LEU A 330 7.52 -3.40 3.20
N TYR A 331 6.47 -4.04 3.71
CA TYR A 331 6.57 -5.33 4.38
C TYR A 331 6.47 -6.48 3.36
N ASP A 332 7.08 -7.63 3.66
CA ASP A 332 7.00 -8.85 2.82
C ASP A 332 5.59 -9.19 2.36
N GLY A 333 4.60 -8.99 3.25
CA GLY A 333 3.20 -9.21 2.93
C GLY A 333 2.68 -8.26 1.85
N THR A 334 3.09 -7.00 1.84
CA THR A 334 2.72 -6.04 0.79
C THR A 334 3.44 -6.36 -0.51
N ILE A 335 4.75 -6.64 -0.45
CA ILE A 335 5.54 -7.01 -1.63
C ILE A 335 4.89 -8.20 -2.34
N LYS A 336 4.49 -9.23 -1.60
CA LYS A 336 3.77 -10.38 -2.17
C LYS A 336 2.44 -10.01 -2.84
N LEU A 337 1.69 -9.03 -2.33
CA LEU A 337 0.47 -8.56 -3.00
C LEU A 337 0.78 -7.82 -4.28
N MET A 338 1.73 -6.88 -4.21
CA MET A 338 2.16 -6.12 -5.38
C MET A 338 2.65 -7.08 -6.46
N SER A 339 3.54 -8.02 -6.14
CA SER A 339 4.02 -9.04 -7.06
C SER A 339 2.96 -10.03 -7.56
N SER A 340 1.76 -10.09 -6.94
CA SER A 340 0.61 -10.84 -7.47
C SER A 340 -0.18 -10.07 -8.54
N CYS A 341 0.08 -8.76 -8.63
CA CYS A 341 -0.36 -7.90 -9.71
C CYS A 341 0.82 -7.76 -10.68
N ASP A 342 0.75 -8.40 -11.83
CA ASP A 342 1.84 -8.43 -12.82
C ASP A 342 2.34 -7.03 -13.20
N TYR A 343 1.46 -6.02 -13.06
CA TYR A 343 1.75 -4.62 -13.31
C TYR A 343 1.36 -3.72 -12.14
N VAL A 344 2.01 -2.55 -12.06
CA VAL A 344 1.72 -1.49 -11.10
C VAL A 344 1.52 -0.17 -11.85
N LEU A 345 0.45 0.54 -11.51
CA LEU A 345 0.25 1.96 -11.79
C LEU A 345 0.53 2.75 -10.50
N PRO A 346 1.69 3.41 -10.40
CA PRO A 346 2.00 4.23 -9.23
C PRO A 346 1.40 5.63 -9.34
N VAL A 347 0.95 6.16 -8.21
CA VAL A 347 0.36 7.49 -8.09
C VAL A 347 0.94 8.19 -6.87
N ALA A 348 1.55 9.36 -7.07
CA ALA A 348 1.99 10.21 -5.97
C ALA A 348 0.93 11.27 -5.68
N ILE A 349 0.43 11.33 -4.44
CA ILE A 349 -0.68 12.19 -4.05
C ILE A 349 -0.37 13.01 -2.79
N SER A 350 -0.82 14.25 -2.79
CA SER A 350 -0.89 15.11 -1.61
C SER A 350 -2.23 15.85 -1.60
N LEU A 351 -2.98 15.69 -0.51
CA LEU A 351 -4.20 16.46 -0.24
C LEU A 351 -3.95 17.67 0.68
N ASP A 352 -2.68 18.00 0.96
CA ASP A 352 -2.34 19.20 1.71
C ASP A 352 -2.78 20.44 0.91
N PRO A 353 -3.70 21.28 1.42
CA PRO A 353 -4.14 22.47 0.69
C PRO A 353 -3.03 23.44 0.32
N ALA A 354 -1.91 23.44 1.07
CA ALA A 354 -0.76 24.28 0.76
C ALA A 354 0.08 23.73 -0.40
N ARG A 355 0.07 22.42 -0.60
CA ARG A 355 0.93 21.70 -1.55
C ARG A 355 0.20 20.47 -2.14
N PRO A 356 -0.95 20.66 -2.81
CA PRO A 356 -1.70 19.53 -3.35
C PRO A 356 -1.06 19.02 -4.63
N CYS A 357 -1.06 17.71 -4.84
CA CYS A 357 -0.57 17.10 -6.08
C CYS A 357 -1.24 15.76 -6.38
N CYS A 358 -1.23 15.38 -7.65
CA CYS A 358 -1.52 14.02 -8.12
C CYS A 358 -0.68 13.77 -9.37
N GLU A 359 0.35 12.93 -9.25
CA GLU A 359 1.22 12.55 -10.36
C GLU A 359 1.01 11.08 -10.70
N LEU A 360 0.72 10.80 -11.97
CA LEU A 360 0.55 9.47 -12.52
C LEU A 360 1.86 8.97 -13.12
N GLY A 361 2.30 7.80 -12.70
CA GLY A 361 3.48 7.15 -13.28
C GLY A 361 3.14 6.23 -14.44
N GLU A 362 4.18 5.63 -14.99
CA GLU A 362 4.04 4.66 -16.07
C GLU A 362 3.58 3.29 -15.56
N MET A 363 2.86 2.56 -16.42
CA MET A 363 2.49 1.17 -16.15
C MET A 363 3.76 0.30 -16.08
N THR A 364 4.12 -0.13 -14.88
CA THR A 364 5.38 -0.81 -14.60
C THR A 364 5.14 -2.30 -14.40
N LYS A 365 5.81 -3.14 -15.18
CA LYS A 365 5.78 -4.61 -14.98
C LYS A 365 6.69 -4.99 -13.82
N LEU A 366 6.21 -5.82 -12.90
CA LEU A 366 7.03 -6.34 -11.80
C LEU A 366 7.73 -7.62 -12.23
N HIS A 367 9.05 -7.70 -12.00
CA HIS A 367 9.87 -8.86 -12.32
C HIS A 367 10.45 -9.52 -11.07
N GLU A 368 10.86 -8.70 -10.10
CA GLU A 368 11.47 -9.09 -8.85
C GLU A 368 10.89 -8.28 -7.68
N PRO A 369 11.03 -8.75 -6.44
CA PRO A 369 10.59 -8.02 -5.24
C PRO A 369 11.09 -6.56 -5.19
N ASP A 370 12.32 -6.31 -5.66
CA ASP A 370 12.95 -4.99 -5.65
C ASP A 370 12.25 -3.97 -6.56
N ASP A 371 11.49 -4.41 -7.58
CA ASP A 371 10.64 -3.52 -8.37
C ASP A 371 9.61 -2.79 -7.50
N CYS A 372 9.12 -3.44 -6.45
CA CYS A 372 8.17 -2.82 -5.52
C CYS A 372 8.80 -1.63 -4.77
N HIS A 373 10.08 -1.75 -4.41
CA HIS A 373 10.83 -0.66 -3.79
C HIS A 373 11.09 0.47 -4.79
N ARG A 374 11.44 0.14 -6.05
CA ARG A 374 11.61 1.13 -7.12
C ARG A 374 10.34 1.93 -7.38
N VAL A 375 9.17 1.28 -7.33
CA VAL A 375 7.87 1.95 -7.40
C VAL A 375 7.70 2.98 -6.27
N MET A 376 8.04 2.60 -5.04
CA MET A 376 7.92 3.51 -3.89
C MET A 376 8.95 4.65 -3.93
N ASP A 377 10.17 4.40 -4.44
CA ASP A 377 11.16 5.45 -4.72
C ASP A 377 10.63 6.45 -5.75
N TRP A 378 9.98 5.96 -6.81
CA TRP A 378 9.34 6.83 -7.81
C TRP A 378 8.24 7.67 -7.17
N ILE A 379 7.36 7.08 -6.35
CA ILE A 379 6.30 7.82 -5.65
C ILE A 379 6.88 8.91 -4.75
N ALA A 380 7.95 8.59 -4.00
CA ALA A 380 8.62 9.58 -3.16
C ALA A 380 9.23 10.73 -3.98
N HIS A 381 9.89 10.40 -5.09
CA HIS A 381 10.51 11.38 -5.97
C HIS A 381 9.47 12.28 -6.64
N ALA A 382 8.43 11.71 -7.26
CA ALA A 382 7.34 12.45 -7.89
C ALA A 382 6.60 13.35 -6.90
N HIS A 383 6.32 12.85 -5.69
CA HIS A 383 5.75 13.67 -4.62
C HIS A 383 6.66 14.86 -4.28
N GLN A 384 7.98 14.64 -4.12
CA GLN A 384 8.92 15.70 -3.80
C GLN A 384 9.00 16.76 -4.91
N GLU A 385 9.04 16.34 -6.17
CA GLU A 385 9.08 17.26 -7.31
C GLU A 385 7.81 18.11 -7.40
N ALA A 386 6.64 17.50 -7.22
CA ALA A 386 5.35 18.19 -7.34
C ALA A 386 5.06 19.14 -6.15
N THR A 387 5.45 18.75 -4.94
CA THR A 387 5.12 19.51 -3.71
C THR A 387 6.24 20.40 -3.20
N GLY A 388 7.48 20.18 -3.65
CA GLY A 388 8.68 20.78 -3.05
C GLY A 388 8.93 20.38 -1.59
N VAL A 389 8.22 19.37 -1.07
CA VAL A 389 8.45 18.77 0.25
C VAL A 389 9.52 17.69 0.09
N PRO A 390 10.65 17.72 0.82
CA PRO A 390 11.58 16.60 0.79
C PRO A 390 10.89 15.31 1.25
N THR A 391 10.81 14.32 0.36
CA THR A 391 10.11 13.06 0.60
C THR A 391 11.09 11.91 0.52
N VAL A 392 11.15 11.11 1.58
CA VAL A 392 12.10 10.01 1.72
C VAL A 392 11.32 8.70 1.87
N TYR A 393 11.52 7.78 0.94
CA TYR A 393 11.13 6.39 1.12
C TYR A 393 12.21 5.62 1.87
N HIS A 394 11.79 4.82 2.84
CA HIS A 394 12.68 3.95 3.61
C HIS A 394 12.52 2.53 3.10
N TRP A 395 13.62 1.88 2.71
CA TRP A 395 13.56 0.48 2.29
C TRP A 395 13.42 -0.47 3.48
N HIS A 396 13.98 -0.09 4.63
CA HIS A 396 13.95 -0.89 5.85
C HIS A 396 13.45 -0.08 7.06
N GLU A 397 12.85 -0.75 8.04
CA GLU A 397 12.41 -0.10 9.29
C GLU A 397 13.58 0.55 10.04
N ASP A 398 14.77 -0.06 9.97
CA ASP A 398 15.97 0.44 10.61
C ASP A 398 16.47 1.76 10.01
N ASP A 399 16.18 2.06 8.74
CA ASP A 399 16.55 3.33 8.10
C ASP A 399 15.80 4.50 8.76
N LEU A 400 14.51 4.30 9.03
CA LEU A 400 13.65 5.28 9.66
C LEU A 400 14.11 5.54 11.11
N LEU A 401 14.42 4.48 11.87
CA LEU A 401 14.97 4.60 13.21
C LEU A 401 16.36 5.24 13.23
N THR A 402 17.20 4.93 12.25
CA THR A 402 18.56 5.47 12.12
C THR A 402 18.52 6.95 11.78
N GLN A 403 17.66 7.39 10.87
CA GLN A 403 17.48 8.81 10.56
C GLN A 403 16.88 9.59 11.74
N VAL A 404 15.88 9.03 12.43
CA VAL A 404 15.35 9.65 13.65
C VAL A 404 16.43 9.78 14.73
N ARG A 405 17.29 8.77 14.90
CA ARG A 405 18.43 8.82 15.82
C ARG A 405 19.50 9.81 15.38
N ALA A 406 19.88 9.84 14.10
CA ALA A 406 20.87 10.76 13.56
C ALA A 406 20.42 12.22 13.69
N LEU A 407 19.13 12.49 13.43
CA LEU A 407 18.53 13.81 13.66
C LEU A 407 18.46 14.17 15.15
N ALA A 408 18.15 13.20 16.03
CA ALA A 408 18.20 13.44 17.47
C ALA A 408 19.62 13.69 17.99
N ASP A 409 20.63 13.04 17.41
CA ASP A 409 22.03 13.19 17.78
C ASP A 409 22.65 14.47 17.21
N SER A 410 22.27 14.91 16.00
CA SER A 410 22.67 16.22 15.46
C SER A 410 22.14 17.36 16.34
N LEU A 411 20.91 17.23 16.85
CA LEU A 411 20.31 18.16 17.83
C LEU A 411 20.97 18.10 19.22
N ARG A 412 21.72 17.04 19.57
CA ARG A 412 22.44 16.90 20.84
C ARG A 412 23.88 17.37 20.79
N ARG A 413 24.51 17.34 19.61
CA ARG A 413 25.93 17.72 19.41
C ARG A 413 26.13 19.20 19.05
N GLN A 414 25.05 19.93 18.80
CA GLN A 414 25.02 21.38 18.59
C GLN A 414 24.42 22.08 19.79
#